data_AF-A0A3E4XZC2-F1
#
_entry.id   AF-A0A3E4XZC2-F1
#
_cell.length_a   1.000
_cell.length_b   1.000
_cell.length_c   1.000
_cell.angle_alpha   90.00
_cell.angle_beta   90.00
_cell.angle_gamma   90.00
#
_symmetry.space_group_name_H-M   'P 1'
#
loop_
_entity.id
_entity.type
_entity.pdbx_description
1 polymer ?
#
loop_
_entity_poly.entity_id
_entity_poly.type
_entity_poly.pdbx_seq_one_letter_code
_entity_poly.pdbx_strand_id
1 'polypeptide(L)'
;MKMEGFQINYTDLSDLFWEYKRKIENLIENIDNCIERISMFTENAVFTGKTGDAVKSYLGEAHITILSGIKVTAQTLLDNMAAYKDGYRAIDSSTNFKLDEEAIQEFRKKLASNYEDTDEYTGEIRSALSEVSDISDVGMPDSNGVFDIHEQMDSDLIKLVSNVNSYERENVVRLENSVELLLENLQSCLS
;
A
#
# COMPACT_ATOMS: atom_id res chain seq x y z
N MET A 1 -9.41 10.31 -9.38
CA MET A 1 -8.55 11.19 -8.57
C MET A 1 -7.13 11.04 -9.09
N LYS A 2 -6.45 12.12 -9.48
CA LYS A 2 -5.02 12.07 -9.85
C LYS A 2 -4.27 12.10 -8.51
N MET A 3 -3.50 11.06 -8.19
CA MET A 3 -2.65 11.11 -7.00
C MET A 3 -1.61 12.22 -7.21
N GLU A 4 -1.44 13.08 -6.20
CA GLU A 4 -0.22 13.89 -6.11
C GLU A 4 0.98 12.95 -5.96
N GLY A 5 2.17 13.35 -6.42
CA GLY A 5 3.34 12.47 -6.47
C GLY A 5 3.62 11.79 -5.13
N PHE A 6 4.00 10.51 -5.16
CA PHE A 6 4.23 9.75 -3.93
C PHE A 6 5.61 10.03 -3.32
N GLN A 7 5.66 10.05 -1.99
CA GLN A 7 6.89 9.99 -1.20
C GLN A 7 6.74 8.94 -0.10
N ILE A 8 7.27 7.75 -0.35
CA ILE A 8 7.11 6.58 0.54
C ILE A 8 8.43 6.29 1.24
N ASN A 9 8.40 6.18 2.56
CA ASN A 9 9.53 5.77 3.37
C ASN A 9 9.15 4.50 4.15
N TYR A 10 9.87 3.41 3.89
CA TYR A 10 9.59 2.11 4.49
C TYR A 10 9.66 2.13 6.03
N THR A 11 10.62 2.88 6.58
CA THR A 11 10.79 3.00 8.04
C THR A 11 9.60 3.69 8.66
N ASP A 12 9.16 4.81 8.08
CA ASP A 12 8.00 5.57 8.54
C ASP A 12 6.73 4.71 8.48
N LEU A 13 6.56 3.94 7.40
CA LEU A 13 5.44 3.00 7.24
C LEU A 13 5.46 1.88 8.31
N SER A 14 6.64 1.31 8.56
CA SER A 14 6.79 0.24 9.54
C SER A 14 6.56 0.73 10.98
N ASP A 15 7.05 1.92 11.32
CA ASP A 15 6.87 2.54 12.63
C ASP A 15 5.40 2.88 12.87
N LEU A 16 4.76 3.48 11.87
CA LEU A 16 3.31 3.75 11.88
C LEU A 16 2.52 2.45 12.08
N PHE A 17 2.82 1.41 11.31
CA PHE A 17 2.16 0.10 11.44
C PHE A 17 2.27 -0.44 12.87
N TRP A 18 3.46 -0.42 13.46
CA TRP A 18 3.66 -0.93 14.82
C TRP A 18 2.91 -0.11 15.87
N GLU A 19 2.87 1.22 15.73
CA GLU A 19 2.14 2.08 16.64
C GLU A 19 0.63 1.78 16.60
N TYR A 20 0.06 1.69 15.39
CA TYR A 20 -1.36 1.40 15.20
C TYR A 20 -1.72 -0.02 15.61
N LYS A 21 -0.88 -1.01 15.26
CA LYS A 21 -1.05 -2.40 15.67
C LYS A 21 -1.22 -2.51 17.18
N ARG A 22 -0.31 -1.92 17.95
CA ARG A 22 -0.39 -1.94 19.43
C ARG A 22 -1.68 -1.31 19.94
N LYS A 23 -2.10 -0.17 19.36
CA LYS A 23 -3.34 0.52 19.76
C LYS A 23 -4.59 -0.31 19.47
N ILE A 24 -4.64 -0.96 18.31
CA ILE A 24 -5.76 -1.78 17.87
C ILE A 24 -5.83 -3.09 18.67
N GLU A 25 -4.70 -3.75 18.92
CA GLU A 25 -4.64 -4.95 19.77
C GLU A 25 -5.16 -4.64 21.19
N ASN A 26 -4.73 -3.52 21.79
CA ASN A 26 -5.26 -3.07 23.08
C ASN A 26 -6.76 -2.78 23.05
N LEU A 27 -7.29 -2.24 21.94
CA LEU A 27 -8.73 -2.01 21.77
C LEU A 27 -9.49 -3.34 21.73
N ILE A 28 -9.02 -4.30 20.94
CA ILE A 28 -9.62 -5.64 20.82
C ILE A 28 -9.63 -6.34 22.18
N GLU A 29 -8.52 -6.30 22.92
CA GLU A 29 -8.43 -6.87 24.26
C GLU A 29 -9.43 -6.23 25.24
N ASN A 30 -9.58 -4.90 25.21
CA ASN A 30 -10.56 -4.21 26.04
C ASN A 30 -12.01 -4.58 25.68
N ILE A 31 -12.29 -4.77 24.39
CA ILE A 31 -13.61 -5.22 23.92
C ILE A 31 -13.89 -6.66 24.39
N ASP A 32 -12.92 -7.56 24.27
CA ASP A 32 -13.05 -8.94 24.74
C ASP A 32 -13.33 -9.01 26.24
N ASN A 33 -12.60 -8.23 27.04
CA ASN A 33 -12.84 -8.09 28.47
C ASN A 33 -14.26 -7.54 28.78
N CYS A 34 -14.78 -6.64 27.93
CA CYS A 34 -16.13 -6.10 28.10
C CYS A 34 -17.21 -7.16 27.78
N ILE A 35 -17.05 -7.87 26.65
CA ILE A 35 -17.94 -8.96 26.24
C ILE A 35 -17.98 -10.02 27.34
N GLU A 36 -16.82 -10.46 27.86
CA GLU A 36 -16.75 -11.47 28.92
C GLU A 36 -17.52 -11.03 30.17
N ARG A 37 -17.33 -9.79 30.63
CA ARG A 37 -18.05 -9.24 31.79
C ARG A 37 -19.55 -9.16 31.57
N ILE A 38 -19.99 -8.79 30.37
CA ILE A 38 -21.41 -8.78 30.02
C ILE A 38 -21.96 -10.21 30.06
N SER A 39 -21.28 -11.16 29.43
CA SER A 39 -21.68 -12.58 29.44
C SER A 39 -21.83 -13.11 30.88
N MET A 40 -20.83 -12.88 31.74
CA MET A 40 -20.88 -13.26 33.15
C MET A 40 -22.08 -12.65 33.89
N PHE A 41 -22.42 -11.38 33.62
CA PHE A 41 -23.59 -10.73 34.19
C PHE A 41 -24.90 -11.36 33.69
N THR A 42 -25.00 -11.61 32.38
CA THR A 42 -26.21 -12.18 31.77
C THR A 42 -26.49 -13.61 32.25
N GLU A 43 -25.45 -14.41 32.49
CA GLU A 43 -25.55 -15.77 33.01
C GLU A 43 -25.80 -15.84 34.53
N ASN A 44 -25.65 -14.73 35.26
CA ASN A 44 -25.76 -14.70 36.71
C ASN A 44 -27.18 -15.06 37.20
N ALA A 45 -27.32 -16.13 37.98
CA ALA A 45 -28.63 -16.61 38.45
C ALA A 45 -29.33 -15.72 39.50
N VAL A 46 -28.67 -14.71 40.08
CA VAL A 46 -29.21 -13.85 41.14
C VAL A 46 -30.08 -12.73 40.59
N PHE A 47 -29.75 -12.20 39.40
CA PHE A 47 -30.48 -11.09 38.78
C PHE A 47 -31.62 -11.64 37.91
N THR A 48 -32.83 -11.73 38.47
CA THR A 48 -33.99 -12.41 37.86
C THR A 48 -35.28 -11.61 37.99
N GLY A 49 -36.31 -12.03 37.26
CA GLY A 49 -37.61 -11.36 37.19
C GLY A 49 -37.71 -10.48 35.93
N LYS A 50 -38.93 -10.12 35.52
CA LYS A 50 -39.19 -9.52 34.19
C LYS A 50 -38.24 -8.38 33.80
N THR A 51 -37.95 -7.46 34.72
CA THR A 51 -37.01 -6.36 34.47
C THR A 51 -35.57 -6.85 34.36
N GLY A 52 -35.16 -7.78 35.21
CA GLY A 52 -33.82 -8.35 35.18
C GLY A 52 -33.57 -9.15 33.89
N ASP A 53 -34.54 -9.96 33.49
CA ASP A 53 -34.50 -10.74 32.26
C ASP A 53 -34.43 -9.83 31.02
N ALA A 54 -35.18 -8.72 31.01
CA ALA A 54 -35.13 -7.73 29.95
C ALA A 54 -33.77 -7.01 29.85
N VAL A 55 -33.16 -6.64 30.99
CA VAL A 55 -31.82 -6.03 31.01
C VAL A 55 -30.77 -7.00 30.49
N LYS A 56 -30.85 -8.28 30.88
CA LYS A 56 -29.93 -9.32 30.41
C LYS A 56 -30.04 -9.56 28.91
N SER A 57 -31.26 -9.68 28.39
CA SER A 57 -31.51 -9.81 26.95
C SER A 57 -30.95 -8.60 26.20
N TYR A 58 -31.22 -7.37 26.67
CA TYR A 58 -30.67 -6.17 26.03
C TYR A 58 -29.13 -6.11 26.03
N LEU A 59 -28.49 -6.44 27.13
CA LEU A 59 -27.02 -6.45 27.20
C LEU A 59 -26.41 -7.58 26.35
N GLY A 60 -27.00 -8.78 26.38
CA GLY A 60 -26.53 -9.93 25.62
C GLY A 60 -26.78 -9.81 24.12
N GLU A 61 -27.92 -9.28 23.71
CA GLU A 61 -28.31 -9.22 22.30
C GLU A 61 -27.83 -7.93 21.63
N ALA A 62 -27.95 -6.77 22.28
CA ALA A 62 -27.54 -5.51 21.65
C ALA A 62 -26.06 -5.20 21.90
N HIS A 63 -25.61 -5.17 23.16
CA HIS A 63 -24.26 -4.70 23.47
C HIS A 63 -23.17 -5.67 23.03
N ILE A 64 -23.32 -6.98 23.25
CA ILE A 64 -22.33 -7.97 22.77
C ILE A 64 -22.23 -7.92 21.24
N THR A 65 -23.35 -7.74 20.53
CA THR A 65 -23.35 -7.66 19.06
C THR A 65 -22.60 -6.43 18.56
N ILE A 66 -22.86 -5.25 19.14
CA ILE A 66 -22.13 -4.01 18.82
C ILE A 66 -20.63 -4.19 19.08
N LEU A 67 -20.27 -4.68 20.27
CA LEU A 67 -18.89 -4.90 20.65
C LEU A 67 -18.19 -5.89 19.71
N SER A 68 -18.88 -6.96 19.32
CA SER A 68 -18.38 -7.96 18.38
C SER A 68 -18.18 -7.35 16.98
N GLY A 69 -19.09 -6.51 16.50
CA GLY A 69 -18.94 -5.78 15.23
C GLY A 69 -17.74 -4.82 15.22
N ILE A 70 -17.54 -4.08 16.32
CA ILE A 70 -16.36 -3.21 16.49
C ILE A 70 -15.08 -4.07 16.49
N LYS A 71 -15.07 -5.20 17.21
CA LYS A 71 -13.92 -6.12 17.23
C LYS A 71 -13.57 -6.64 15.84
N VAL A 72 -14.55 -7.14 15.08
CA VAL A 72 -14.35 -7.66 13.71
C VAL A 72 -13.77 -6.58 12.80
N THR A 73 -14.29 -5.35 12.91
CA THR A 73 -13.76 -4.22 12.14
C THR A 73 -12.33 -3.88 12.53
N ALA A 74 -12.04 -3.79 13.85
CA ALA A 74 -10.71 -3.50 14.34
C ALA A 74 -9.68 -4.54 13.84
N GLN A 75 -10.06 -5.82 13.82
CA GLN A 75 -9.23 -6.88 13.24
C GLN A 75 -9.05 -6.71 11.73
N THR A 76 -10.11 -6.42 11.00
CA THR A 76 -10.06 -6.19 9.54
C THR A 76 -9.13 -5.01 9.20
N LEU A 77 -9.18 -3.93 9.98
CA LEU A 77 -8.29 -2.78 9.82
C LEU A 77 -6.83 -3.19 10.05
N LEU A 78 -6.55 -3.99 11.09
CA LEU A 78 -5.21 -4.48 11.38
C LEU A 78 -4.67 -5.36 10.24
N ASP A 79 -5.49 -6.29 9.74
CA ASP A 79 -5.14 -7.19 8.63
C ASP A 79 -4.85 -6.38 7.35
N ASN A 80 -5.66 -5.35 7.08
CA ASN A 80 -5.45 -4.47 5.94
C ASN A 80 -4.18 -3.63 6.05
N MET A 81 -3.84 -3.14 7.24
CA MET A 81 -2.58 -2.42 7.48
C MET A 81 -1.36 -3.34 7.31
N ALA A 82 -1.47 -4.60 7.74
CA ALA A 82 -0.41 -5.59 7.55
C ALA A 82 -0.21 -5.89 6.06
N ALA A 83 -1.30 -6.15 5.33
CA ALA A 83 -1.26 -6.33 3.88
C ALA A 83 -0.69 -5.09 3.17
N TYR A 84 -1.05 -3.88 3.61
CA TYR A 84 -0.53 -2.61 3.07
C TYR A 84 0.99 -2.48 3.24
N LYS A 85 1.52 -2.91 4.38
CA LYS A 85 2.97 -2.95 4.60
C LYS A 85 3.67 -4.02 3.75
N ASP A 86 3.09 -5.21 3.67
CA ASP A 86 3.72 -6.35 2.98
C ASP A 86 3.76 -6.17 1.46
N GLY A 87 2.74 -5.58 0.84
CA GLY A 87 2.78 -5.32 -0.60
C GLY A 87 3.83 -4.26 -0.98
N TYR A 88 4.21 -3.35 -0.08
CA TYR A 88 5.35 -2.48 -0.34
C TYR A 88 6.67 -3.23 -0.42
N ARG A 89 6.87 -4.24 0.44
CA ARG A 89 8.02 -5.16 0.35
C ARG A 89 8.04 -5.96 -0.95
N ALA A 90 6.88 -6.25 -1.52
CA ALA A 90 6.78 -6.95 -2.80
C ALA A 90 7.14 -6.05 -3.99
N ILE A 91 6.89 -4.74 -3.90
CA ILE A 91 7.30 -3.75 -4.91
C ILE A 91 8.81 -3.52 -4.83
N ASP A 92 9.34 -3.29 -3.63
CA ASP A 92 10.78 -3.21 -3.37
C ASP A 92 11.12 -3.82 -2.01
N SER A 93 12.04 -4.79 -2.02
CA SER A 93 12.46 -5.52 -0.82
C SER A 93 13.45 -4.74 0.08
N SER A 94 13.92 -3.57 -0.34
CA SER A 94 14.88 -2.74 0.38
C SER A 94 14.25 -2.07 1.62
N THR A 95 14.91 -2.23 2.77
CA THR A 95 14.44 -1.64 4.04
C THR A 95 14.82 -0.18 4.23
N ASN A 96 15.73 0.36 3.40
CA ASN A 96 16.17 1.76 3.43
C ASN A 96 15.54 2.59 2.31
N PHE A 97 14.45 2.08 1.74
CA PHE A 97 13.85 2.61 0.54
C PHE A 97 13.09 3.92 0.82
N LYS A 98 13.51 4.97 0.13
CA LYS A 98 12.73 6.21 -0.04
C LYS A 98 12.35 6.30 -1.51
N LEU A 99 11.07 6.15 -1.81
CA LEU A 99 10.57 6.26 -3.17
C LEU A 99 9.93 7.61 -3.37
N ASP A 100 10.54 8.39 -4.24
CA ASP A 100 10.13 9.73 -4.58
C ASP A 100 9.81 9.77 -6.08
N GLU A 101 8.54 9.94 -6.42
CA GLU A 101 8.10 9.96 -7.82
C GLU A 101 8.79 11.08 -8.61
N GLU A 102 9.03 12.24 -7.98
CA GLU A 102 9.69 13.36 -8.62
C GLU A 102 11.14 13.01 -8.96
N ALA A 103 11.87 12.38 -8.03
CA ALA A 103 13.23 11.90 -8.28
C ALA A 103 13.28 10.86 -9.42
N ILE A 104 12.31 9.96 -9.50
CA ILE A 104 12.18 9.00 -10.61
C ILE A 104 11.94 9.75 -11.93
N GLN A 105 11.02 10.72 -11.95
CA GLN A 105 10.72 11.50 -13.15
C GLN A 105 11.92 12.33 -13.62
N GLU A 106 12.68 12.92 -12.71
CA GLU A 106 13.93 13.62 -13.03
C GLU A 106 14.98 12.66 -13.61
N PHE A 107 15.14 11.48 -13.02
CA PHE A 107 16.05 10.47 -13.56
C PHE A 107 15.65 10.03 -14.96
N ARG A 108 14.35 9.81 -15.22
CA ARG A 108 13.83 9.48 -16.56
C ARG A 108 14.09 10.58 -17.58
N LYS A 109 13.95 11.86 -17.20
CA LYS A 109 14.30 12.99 -18.09
C LYS A 109 15.77 12.98 -18.48
N LYS A 110 16.66 12.74 -17.51
CA LYS A 110 18.11 12.59 -17.77
C LYS A 110 18.39 11.37 -18.65
N LEU A 111 17.68 10.27 -18.41
CA LEU A 111 17.82 9.04 -19.18
C LEU A 111 17.45 9.25 -20.65
N ALA A 112 16.35 9.97 -20.92
CA ALA A 112 15.92 10.33 -22.25
C ALA A 112 16.92 11.27 -22.94
N SER A 113 17.41 12.29 -22.24
CA SER A 113 18.46 13.19 -22.76
C SER A 113 19.73 12.42 -23.15
N ASN A 114 20.18 11.48 -22.31
CA ASN A 114 21.37 10.68 -22.61
C ASN A 114 21.15 9.74 -23.81
N TYR A 115 19.92 9.26 -24.02
CA TYR A 115 19.57 8.48 -25.21
C TYR A 115 19.69 9.33 -26.47
N GLU A 116 19.15 10.55 -26.45
CA GLU A 116 19.25 11.52 -27.55
C GLU A 116 20.71 11.85 -27.87
N ASP A 117 21.53 12.16 -26.86
CA ASP A 117 22.96 12.41 -27.02
C ASP A 117 23.68 11.19 -27.65
N THR A 118 23.33 9.97 -27.21
CA THR A 118 23.94 8.73 -27.73
C THR A 118 23.56 8.47 -29.18
N ASP A 119 22.30 8.72 -29.56
CA ASP A 119 21.84 8.62 -30.94
C ASP A 119 22.53 9.68 -31.83
N GLU A 120 22.70 10.91 -31.31
CA GLU A 120 23.43 11.98 -31.99
C GLU A 120 24.89 11.57 -32.25
N TYR A 121 25.63 11.11 -31.24
CA TYR A 121 27.02 10.65 -31.41
C TYR A 121 27.11 9.46 -32.38
N THR A 122 26.13 8.56 -32.37
CA THR A 122 26.05 7.46 -33.34
C THR A 122 25.89 8.00 -34.77
N GLY A 123 25.10 9.06 -34.96
CA GLY A 123 24.95 9.79 -36.22
C GLY A 123 26.24 10.50 -36.67
N GLU A 124 26.94 11.14 -35.75
CA GLU A 124 28.23 11.80 -36.02
C GLU A 124 29.29 10.80 -36.45
N ILE A 125 29.41 9.67 -35.74
CA ILE A 125 30.34 8.58 -36.09
C ILE A 125 30.05 8.05 -37.48
N ARG A 126 28.77 7.78 -37.79
CA ARG A 126 28.35 7.31 -39.12
C ARG A 126 28.73 8.29 -40.22
N SER A 127 28.58 9.60 -39.97
CA SER A 127 28.95 10.65 -40.91
C SER A 127 30.46 10.69 -41.13
N ALA A 128 31.26 10.68 -40.07
CA ALA A 128 32.72 10.67 -40.15
C ALA A 128 33.27 9.43 -40.87
N LEU A 129 32.69 8.24 -40.63
CA LEU A 129 33.04 7.01 -41.35
C LEU A 129 32.71 7.11 -42.85
N SER A 130 31.58 7.72 -43.19
CA SER A 130 31.20 7.94 -44.59
C SER A 130 32.19 8.86 -45.32
N GLU A 131 32.71 9.89 -44.64
CA GLU A 131 33.66 10.85 -45.22
C GLU A 131 35.02 10.24 -45.58
N VAL A 132 35.44 9.16 -44.91
CA VAL A 132 36.74 8.50 -45.14
C VAL A 132 36.63 7.15 -45.86
N SER A 133 35.42 6.78 -46.27
CA SER A 133 35.10 5.46 -46.84
C SER A 133 35.80 5.15 -48.17
N ASP A 134 36.25 6.18 -48.90
CA ASP A 134 37.05 6.06 -50.12
C ASP A 134 38.53 5.70 -49.84
N ILE A 135 39.01 5.98 -48.63
CA ILE A 135 40.38 5.72 -48.19
C ILE A 135 40.47 4.40 -47.42
N SER A 136 39.51 4.12 -46.52
CA SER A 136 39.53 2.94 -45.66
C SER A 136 38.12 2.42 -45.34
N ASP A 137 37.93 1.11 -45.49
CA ASP A 137 36.69 0.42 -45.11
C ASP A 137 36.71 0.09 -43.60
N VAL A 138 36.28 1.05 -42.79
CA VAL A 138 36.12 0.89 -41.34
C VAL A 138 34.64 0.66 -41.04
N GLY A 139 34.33 -0.50 -40.47
CA GLY A 139 32.96 -0.84 -40.06
C GLY A 139 32.45 0.03 -38.91
N MET A 140 31.12 0.17 -38.83
CA MET A 140 30.46 0.89 -37.74
C MET A 140 30.80 0.25 -36.38
N PRO A 141 31.24 1.03 -35.38
CA PRO A 141 31.37 0.56 -34.01
C PRO A 141 30.02 0.07 -33.47
N ASP A 142 30.06 -1.00 -32.70
CA ASP A 142 28.88 -1.51 -31.99
C ASP A 142 28.46 -0.52 -30.89
N SER A 143 27.15 -0.35 -30.69
CA SER A 143 26.55 0.40 -29.59
C SER A 143 26.65 -0.36 -28.25
N ASN A 144 27.10 -1.62 -28.27
CA ASN A 144 27.21 -2.50 -27.11
C ASN A 144 25.87 -2.63 -26.34
N GLY A 145 24.75 -2.59 -27.06
CA GLY A 145 23.41 -2.73 -26.48
C GLY A 145 22.95 -1.55 -25.62
N VAL A 146 23.62 -0.40 -25.68
CA VAL A 146 23.25 0.79 -24.90
C VAL A 146 21.79 1.18 -25.09
N PHE A 147 21.28 1.20 -26.33
CA PHE A 147 19.90 1.54 -26.62
C PHE A 147 18.90 0.55 -25.99
N ASP A 148 19.18 -0.76 -26.05
CA ASP A 148 18.35 -1.78 -25.42
C ASP A 148 18.30 -1.62 -23.89
N ILE A 149 19.45 -1.29 -23.29
CA ILE A 149 19.56 -1.01 -21.84
C ILE A 149 18.74 0.23 -21.47
N HIS A 150 18.80 1.29 -22.28
CA HIS A 150 18.00 2.50 -22.07
C HIS A 150 16.50 2.19 -22.11
N GLU A 151 16.03 1.52 -23.16
CA GLU A 151 14.61 1.16 -23.32
C GLU A 151 14.11 0.27 -22.18
N GLN A 152 14.90 -0.74 -21.81
CA GLN A 152 14.57 -1.63 -20.70
C GLN A 152 14.46 -0.87 -19.38
N MET A 153 15.42 0.01 -19.09
CA MET A 153 15.44 0.80 -17.86
C MET A 153 14.28 1.80 -17.79
N ASP A 154 13.93 2.48 -18.90
CA ASP A 154 12.76 3.36 -18.92
C ASP A 154 11.46 2.57 -18.71
N SER A 155 11.32 1.42 -19.38
CA SER A 155 10.20 0.49 -19.18
C SER A 155 10.06 0.06 -17.71
N ASP A 156 11.16 -0.30 -17.06
CA ASP A 156 11.14 -0.77 -15.68
C ASP A 156 10.80 0.35 -14.69
N LEU A 157 11.26 1.59 -14.95
CA LEU A 157 10.86 2.76 -14.18
C LEU A 157 9.36 3.10 -14.36
N ILE A 158 8.82 2.99 -15.58
CA ILE A 158 7.38 3.13 -15.83
C ILE A 158 6.59 2.07 -15.06
N LYS A 159 7.03 0.80 -15.11
CA LYS A 159 6.38 -0.30 -14.39
C LYS A 159 6.42 -0.07 -12.88
N LEU A 160 7.55 0.38 -12.34
CA LEU A 160 7.68 0.71 -10.92
C LEU A 160 6.65 1.77 -10.50
N VAL A 161 6.58 2.89 -11.21
CA VAL A 161 5.60 3.97 -10.95
C VAL A 161 4.16 3.45 -11.08
N SER A 162 3.88 2.61 -12.08
CA SER A 162 2.56 2.02 -12.26
C SER A 162 2.16 1.07 -11.13
N ASN A 163 3.09 0.22 -10.67
CA ASN A 163 2.87 -0.73 -9.59
C ASN A 163 2.56 0.00 -8.28
N VAL A 164 3.33 1.04 -7.95
CA VAL A 164 3.10 1.87 -6.75
C VAL A 164 1.74 2.55 -6.80
N ASN A 165 1.41 3.21 -7.92
CA ASN A 165 0.13 3.90 -8.06
C ASN A 165 -1.08 2.96 -8.02
N SER A 166 -0.96 1.76 -8.62
CA SER A 166 -2.02 0.75 -8.57
C SER A 166 -2.20 0.23 -7.17
N TYR A 167 -1.09 -0.07 -6.49
CA TYR A 167 -1.09 -0.53 -5.12
C TYR A 167 -1.73 0.50 -4.17
N GLU A 168 -1.31 1.75 -4.20
CA GLU A 168 -1.90 2.82 -3.39
C GLU A 168 -3.41 2.93 -3.60
N ARG A 169 -3.87 2.93 -4.86
CA ARG A 169 -5.30 3.01 -5.19
C ARG A 169 -6.09 1.82 -4.64
N GLU A 170 -5.58 0.59 -4.81
CA GLU A 170 -6.23 -0.62 -4.30
C GLU A 170 -6.32 -0.63 -2.78
N ASN A 171 -5.29 -0.13 -2.10
CA ASN A 171 -5.27 -0.05 -0.63
C ASN A 171 -6.24 0.99 -0.08
N VAL A 172 -6.37 2.16 -0.72
CA VAL A 172 -7.38 3.16 -0.35
C VAL A 172 -8.78 2.56 -0.39
N VAL A 173 -9.14 1.88 -1.49
CA VAL A 173 -10.44 1.22 -1.64
C VAL A 173 -10.65 0.15 -0.55
N ARG A 174 -9.62 -0.64 -0.23
CA ARG A 174 -9.72 -1.67 0.81
C ARG A 174 -9.95 -1.07 2.20
N LEU A 175 -9.32 0.06 2.51
CA LEU A 175 -9.53 0.79 3.76
C LEU A 175 -10.92 1.42 3.81
N GLU A 176 -11.38 2.06 2.74
CA GLU A 176 -12.74 2.61 2.62
C GLU A 176 -13.81 1.54 2.86
N ASN A 177 -13.70 0.38 2.20
CA ASN A 177 -14.62 -0.74 2.39
C ASN A 177 -14.66 -1.25 3.83
N SER A 178 -13.54 -1.18 4.57
CA SER A 178 -13.49 -1.61 5.97
C SER A 178 -14.21 -0.65 6.90
N VAL A 179 -14.15 0.64 6.58
CA VAL A 179 -14.91 1.68 7.28
C VAL A 179 -16.39 1.57 6.97
N GLU A 180 -16.77 1.33 5.71
CA GLU A 180 -18.17 1.09 5.35
C GLU A 180 -18.74 -0.13 6.10
N LEU A 181 -18.01 -1.23 6.15
CA LEU A 181 -18.42 -2.42 6.90
C LEU A 181 -18.58 -2.15 8.41
N LEU A 182 -17.76 -1.26 9.00
CA LEU A 182 -17.97 -0.81 10.39
C LEU A 182 -19.31 -0.09 10.53
N LEU A 183 -19.59 0.85 9.62
CA LEU A 183 -20.78 1.67 9.67
C LEU A 183 -22.04 0.83 9.45
N GLU A 184 -22.01 -0.13 8.53
CA GLU A 184 -23.10 -1.08 8.30
C GLU A 184 -23.37 -1.94 9.55
N ASN A 185 -22.32 -2.50 10.17
CA ASN A 185 -22.47 -3.28 11.41
C ASN A 185 -23.03 -2.43 12.56
N LEU A 186 -22.61 -1.17 12.70
CA LEU A 186 -23.15 -0.28 13.71
C LEU A 186 -24.62 0.07 13.44
N GLN A 187 -24.99 0.31 12.18
CA GLN A 187 -26.37 0.58 11.78
C GLN A 187 -27.29 -0.62 12.02
N SER A 188 -26.86 -1.83 11.67
CA SER A 188 -27.65 -3.04 11.89
C SER A 188 -27.91 -3.32 13.37
N CYS A 189 -27.02 -2.87 14.25
CA CYS A 189 -27.19 -3.01 15.70
C CYS A 189 -28.13 -1.96 16.32
N LEU A 190 -28.37 -0.84 15.64
CA LEU A 190 -29.22 0.26 16.12
C LEU A 190 -30.64 0.23 15.52
N SER A 191 -30.89 -0.67 14.57
CA SER A 191 -32.15 -0.84 13.83
C SER A 191 -33.06 -1.88 14.50
#